data_AF-A0A831NRV7-F1
#
_entry.id   AF-A0A831NRV7-F1
#
_cell.length_a   1.000
_cell.length_b   1.000
_cell.length_c   1.000
_cell.angle_alpha   90.00
_cell.angle_beta   90.00
_cell.angle_gamma   90.00
#
_symmetry.space_group_name_H-M   'P 1'
#
loop_
_entity.id
_entity.type
_entity.pdbx_description
1 polymer ?
#
loop_
_entity_poly.entity_id
_entity_poly.type
_entity_poly.pdbx_seq_one_letter_code
_entity_poly.pdbx_strand_id
1 'polypeptide(L)'
;MSKVPITMPVLSDTMESGQLANWLKKPGDLVKKGDVLAEVESDKAIMDVEAFSDGYLAGPLAKVGSEIPVGQIIGYITDSPDKTDAKREPPVSIGPSANKKDIPSETVTPKPTVTSAPVHATARFDDNTEVKISPYARGLAQDLGIDPT
;
A
#
# COMPACT_ATOMS: atom_id res chain seq x y z
N MET A 1 9.40 31.50 -0.27
CA MET A 1 9.29 30.03 -0.17
C MET A 1 8.06 29.63 -0.95
N SER A 2 8.23 29.28 -2.23
CA SER A 2 7.12 29.01 -3.13
C SER A 2 6.71 27.55 -2.99
N LYS A 3 5.49 27.30 -2.49
CA LYS A 3 4.85 25.98 -2.53
C LYS A 3 3.64 26.09 -3.45
N VAL A 4 3.56 25.22 -4.45
CA VAL A 4 2.40 25.14 -5.34
C VAL A 4 1.47 24.07 -4.77
N PRO A 5 0.23 24.42 -4.38
CA PRO A 5 -0.72 23.42 -3.90
C PRO A 5 -1.15 22.50 -5.05
N ILE A 6 -1.16 21.20 -4.79
CA ILE A 6 -1.78 20.21 -5.66
C ILE A 6 -3.20 20.04 -5.14
N THR A 7 -4.18 20.47 -5.91
CA THR A 7 -5.59 20.30 -5.58
C THR A 7 -6.20 19.15 -6.38
N MET A 8 -7.23 18.54 -5.81
CA MET A 8 -8.05 17.55 -6.49
C MET A 8 -8.65 18.16 -7.77
N PRO A 9 -8.31 17.64 -8.96
CA PRO A 9 -8.82 18.19 -10.21
C PRO A 9 -10.32 17.92 -10.37
N VAL A 10 -11.00 18.83 -11.04
CA VAL A 10 -12.37 18.59 -11.51
C VAL A 10 -12.26 17.71 -12.75
N LEU A 11 -12.76 16.48 -12.68
CA LEU A 11 -12.73 15.55 -13.82
C LEU A 11 -14.08 15.53 -14.58
N SER A 12 -15.15 16.05 -14.00
CA SER A 12 -16.48 16.16 -14.62
C SER A 12 -17.29 17.31 -14.01
N ASP A 13 -18.15 17.95 -14.80
CA ASP A 13 -19.06 19.04 -14.35
C ASP A 13 -19.98 18.65 -13.19
N THR A 14 -20.22 17.35 -12.99
CA THR A 14 -21.07 16.81 -11.91
C THR A 14 -20.28 16.11 -10.81
N MET A 15 -18.96 16.24 -10.77
CA MET A 15 -18.12 15.55 -9.77
C MET A 15 -17.97 16.39 -8.50
N GLU A 16 -18.41 15.85 -7.37
CA GLU A 16 -18.32 16.52 -6.06
C GLU A 16 -17.08 16.06 -5.24
N SER A 17 -16.71 14.79 -5.39
CA SER A 17 -15.57 14.16 -4.73
C SER A 17 -14.92 13.11 -5.63
N GLY A 18 -13.67 12.74 -5.33
CA GLY A 18 -13.03 11.57 -5.90
C GLY A 18 -12.12 10.89 -4.89
N GLN A 19 -11.80 9.63 -5.14
CA GLN A 19 -10.95 8.83 -4.26
C GLN A 19 -9.53 8.81 -4.81
N LEU A 20 -8.54 9.06 -3.96
CA LEU A 20 -7.14 8.91 -4.36
C LEU A 20 -6.82 7.41 -4.51
N ALA A 21 -6.65 6.91 -5.73
CA ALA A 21 -6.41 5.49 -5.99
C ALA A 21 -4.97 5.07 -5.71
N ASN A 22 -4.00 5.89 -6.10
CA ASN A 22 -2.58 5.60 -5.88
C ASN A 22 -1.69 6.83 -6.05
N TRP A 23 -0.52 6.85 -5.40
CA TRP A 23 0.55 7.82 -5.69
C TRP A 23 1.61 7.15 -6.57
N LEU A 24 1.85 7.70 -7.77
CA LEU A 24 2.97 7.27 -8.60
C LEU A 24 4.28 7.91 -8.15
N LYS A 25 4.20 9.07 -7.51
CA LYS A 25 5.34 9.83 -7.01
C LYS A 25 5.42 9.83 -5.49
N LYS A 26 6.65 9.84 -4.98
CA LYS A 26 6.95 9.86 -3.54
C LYS A 26 7.31 11.28 -3.10
N PRO A 27 7.09 11.64 -1.83
CA PRO A 27 7.56 12.92 -1.32
C PRO A 27 9.09 12.97 -1.46
N GLY A 28 9.59 14.03 -2.11
CA GLY A 28 10.99 14.26 -2.43
C GLY A 28 11.36 13.90 -3.86
N ASP A 29 10.47 13.26 -4.61
CA ASP A 29 10.72 12.93 -6.00
C ASP A 29 10.64 14.18 -6.88
N LEU A 30 11.51 14.23 -7.89
CA LEU A 30 11.50 15.30 -8.88
C LEU A 30 10.29 15.13 -9.80
N VAL A 31 9.51 16.19 -9.95
CA VAL A 31 8.30 16.25 -10.78
C VAL A 31 8.47 17.36 -11.80
N LYS A 32 7.98 17.13 -13.01
CA LYS A 32 7.96 18.13 -14.09
C LYS A 32 6.52 18.45 -14.44
N LYS A 33 6.28 19.64 -14.98
CA LYS A 33 4.97 19.98 -15.52
C LYS A 33 4.51 18.92 -16.53
N GLY A 34 3.31 18.37 -16.35
CA GLY A 34 2.74 17.28 -17.15
C GLY A 34 3.13 15.87 -16.69
N ASP A 35 3.92 15.72 -15.63
CA ASP A 35 4.25 14.41 -15.07
C ASP A 35 3.09 13.92 -14.19
N VAL A 36 2.74 12.64 -14.31
CA VAL A 36 1.65 12.04 -13.51
C VAL A 36 2.12 11.83 -12.07
N LEU A 37 1.42 12.46 -11.13
CA LEU A 37 1.72 12.43 -9.69
C LEU A 37 0.98 11.30 -8.98
N ALA A 38 -0.30 11.16 -9.29
CA ALA A 38 -1.23 10.25 -8.64
C ALA A 38 -2.35 9.83 -9.58
N GLU A 39 -2.99 8.71 -9.27
CA GLU A 39 -4.23 8.25 -9.89
C GLU A 39 -5.39 8.54 -8.96
N VAL A 40 -6.48 9.06 -9.52
CA VAL A 40 -7.73 9.32 -8.81
C VAL A 40 -8.82 8.47 -9.45
N GLU A 41 -9.52 7.71 -8.61
CA GLU A 41 -10.71 6.97 -8.99
C GLU A 41 -11.96 7.84 -8.74
N SER A 42 -12.82 7.88 -9.74
CA SER A 42 -14.16 8.47 -9.66
C SER A 42 -15.21 7.44 -10.04
N ASP A 43 -16.49 7.77 -9.86
CA ASP A 43 -17.62 6.91 -10.26
C ASP A 43 -17.58 6.45 -11.73
N LYS A 44 -16.97 7.27 -12.61
CA LYS A 44 -16.96 7.00 -14.06
C LYS A 44 -15.67 6.38 -14.57
N ALA A 45 -14.53 6.73 -13.98
CA ALA A 45 -13.21 6.31 -14.46
C ALA A 45 -12.10 6.64 -13.45
N ILE A 46 -10.96 5.99 -13.65
CA ILE A 46 -9.68 6.38 -13.06
C ILE A 46 -9.04 7.40 -13.99
N MET A 47 -8.59 8.53 -13.45
CA MET A 47 -7.85 9.55 -14.20
C MET A 47 -6.58 9.97 -13.48
N ASP A 48 -5.62 10.41 -14.27
CA ASP A 48 -4.31 10.84 -13.84
C ASP A 48 -4.32 12.28 -13.33
N VAL A 49 -3.69 12.51 -12.17
CA VAL A 49 -3.41 13.85 -11.64
C VAL A 49 -2.01 14.25 -12.09
N GLU A 50 -1.95 15.21 -13.00
CA GLU A 50 -0.70 15.73 -13.53
C GLU A 50 -0.15 16.90 -12.69
N ALA A 51 1.17 17.06 -12.70
CA ALA A 51 1.83 18.21 -12.10
C ALA A 51 1.62 19.47 -12.94
N PHE A 52 1.13 20.55 -12.32
CA PHE A 52 0.99 21.85 -12.97
C PHE A 52 2.28 22.68 -13.00
N SER A 53 3.29 22.29 -12.22
CA SER A 53 4.56 22.97 -12.10
C SER A 53 5.68 21.97 -11.89
N ASP A 54 6.89 22.36 -12.30
CA ASP A 54 8.13 21.66 -12.00
C ASP A 54 8.56 21.89 -10.53
N GLY A 55 9.26 20.91 -9.98
CA GLY A 55 9.80 20.96 -8.62
C GLY A 55 9.93 19.58 -8.00
N TYR A 56 9.75 19.52 -6.68
CA TYR A 56 9.81 18.32 -5.86
C TYR A 56 8.49 18.12 -5.13
N LEU A 57 7.96 16.89 -5.15
CA LEU A 57 6.75 16.56 -4.40
C LEU A 57 7.02 16.71 -2.90
N ALA A 58 6.13 17.40 -2.19
CA ALA A 58 6.25 17.64 -0.76
C ALA A 58 4.93 17.33 -0.05
N GLY A 59 5.06 16.82 1.18
CA GLY A 59 3.92 16.54 2.04
C GLY A 59 3.30 17.80 2.67
N PRO A 60 2.16 17.63 3.38
CA PRO A 60 1.45 16.38 3.65
C PRO A 60 0.71 15.84 2.40
N LEU A 61 0.81 14.53 2.17
CA LEU A 61 0.12 13.85 1.07
C LEU A 61 -1.18 13.22 1.58
N ALA A 62 -2.25 13.33 0.79
CA ALA A 62 -3.50 12.62 1.07
C ALA A 62 -3.26 11.11 1.06
N LYS A 63 -3.99 10.39 1.93
CA LYS A 63 -3.85 8.94 2.06
C LYS A 63 -4.56 8.23 0.91
N VAL A 64 -3.88 7.26 0.30
CA VAL A 64 -4.46 6.38 -0.72
C VAL A 64 -5.74 5.71 -0.18
N GLY A 65 -6.80 5.70 -0.99
CA GLY A 65 -8.15 5.25 -0.65
C GLY A 65 -9.01 6.30 0.05
N SER A 66 -8.50 7.52 0.29
CA SER A 66 -9.32 8.59 0.91
C SER A 66 -10.18 9.29 -0.13
N GLU A 67 -11.44 9.53 0.21
CA GLU A 67 -12.35 10.37 -0.55
C GLU A 67 -12.06 11.85 -0.27
N ILE A 68 -11.80 12.60 -1.33
CA ILE A 68 -11.36 13.99 -1.30
C ILE A 68 -12.32 14.83 -2.16
N PRO A 69 -12.90 15.91 -1.62
CA PRO A 69 -13.72 16.84 -2.39
C PRO A 69 -12.92 17.51 -3.51
N VAL A 70 -13.59 17.82 -4.61
CA VAL A 70 -12.95 18.57 -5.71
C VAL A 70 -12.46 19.93 -5.21
N GLY A 71 -11.26 20.32 -5.65
CA GLY A 71 -10.60 21.55 -5.21
C GLY A 71 -9.89 21.47 -3.84
N GLN A 72 -9.99 20.36 -3.11
CA GLN A 72 -9.23 20.18 -1.86
C GLN A 72 -7.75 19.89 -2.13
N ILE A 73 -6.89 20.34 -1.22
CA ILE A 73 -5.43 20.18 -1.36
C ILE A 73 -5.05 18.75 -0.96
N ILE A 74 -4.39 18.04 -1.89
CA ILE A 74 -3.90 16.67 -1.70
C ILE A 74 -2.39 16.60 -1.47
N GLY A 75 -1.65 17.67 -1.78
CA GLY A 75 -0.19 17.74 -1.64
C GLY A 75 0.37 19.09 -2.05
N TYR A 76 1.70 19.21 -2.06
CA TYR A 76 2.40 20.42 -2.50
C TYR A 76 3.57 20.08 -3.42
N ILE A 77 3.88 20.96 -4.35
CA ILE A 77 5.14 20.95 -5.12
C ILE A 77 6.01 22.10 -4.63
N THR A 78 7.30 21.85 -4.44
CA THR A 78 8.26 22.85 -3.96
C THR A 78 9.48 22.93 -4.86
N ASP A 79 10.04 24.11 -5.00
CA ASP A 79 11.21 24.35 -5.86
C ASP A 79 12.53 23.80 -5.25
N SER A 80 12.52 23.40 -3.97
CA SER A 80 13.72 22.95 -3.24
C SER A 80 13.49 21.63 -2.51
N PRO A 81 14.40 20.64 -2.66
CA PRO A 81 14.27 19.33 -2.02
C PRO A 81 14.39 19.37 -0.48
N ASP A 82 14.94 20.46 0.07
CA ASP A 82 15.10 20.69 1.51
C ASP A 82 13.77 20.92 2.25
N LYS A 83 12.66 21.09 1.51
CA LYS A 83 11.31 21.37 2.04
C LYS A 83 10.33 20.20 1.91
N THR A 84 10.82 19.01 1.56
CA THR A 84 10.03 17.77 1.51
C THR A 84 9.63 17.26 2.90
N ASP A 85 10.25 17.81 3.95
CA ASP A 85 10.11 17.48 5.37
C ASP A 85 8.93 16.56 5.71
N ALA A 86 9.20 15.26 5.61
CA ALA A 86 8.46 14.18 6.25
C ALA A 86 8.74 14.15 7.76
N LYS A 87 8.88 15.33 8.39
CA LYS A 87 9.02 15.50 9.83
C LYS A 87 8.01 16.54 10.30
N ARG A 88 6.75 16.14 10.31
CA ARG A 88 5.85 16.57 11.39
C ARG A 88 5.50 15.34 12.19
N GLU A 89 5.86 15.44 13.46
CA GLU A 89 5.84 14.45 14.52
C GLU A 89 4.62 13.50 14.51
N PRO A 90 4.79 12.22 14.87
CA PRO A 90 3.65 11.39 15.22
C PRO A 90 2.95 12.01 16.43
N PRO A 91 1.61 12.15 16.46
CA PRO A 91 0.92 12.29 17.72
C PRO A 91 1.06 10.97 18.47
N VAL A 92 2.11 10.84 19.29
CA VAL A 92 2.12 9.88 20.37
C VAL A 92 1.18 10.44 21.45
N SER A 93 -0.06 9.96 21.45
CA SER A 93 -0.73 9.65 22.71
C SER A 93 -1.67 8.46 22.57
N ILE A 94 -1.13 7.30 22.96
CA ILE A 94 -1.67 6.35 23.94
C ILE A 94 -3.20 6.36 24.15
N GLY A 95 -3.82 5.22 23.85
CA GLY A 95 -5.16 4.88 24.34
C GLY A 95 -5.77 3.67 23.61
N PRO A 96 -5.72 2.46 24.20
CA PRO A 96 -6.19 1.23 23.56
C PRO A 96 -7.72 1.11 23.72
N SER A 97 -8.43 0.78 22.65
CA SER A 97 -9.69 0.07 22.79
C SER A 97 -9.70 -1.09 21.82
N ALA A 98 -9.33 -2.23 22.37
CA ALA A 98 -9.81 -3.51 21.91
C ALA A 98 -11.33 -3.44 21.73
N ASN A 99 -11.82 -3.79 20.54
CA ASN A 99 -13.04 -4.56 20.45
C ASN A 99 -12.95 -5.44 19.20
N LYS A 100 -12.20 -6.53 19.36
CA LYS A 100 -12.33 -7.72 18.54
C LYS A 100 -13.69 -8.31 18.91
N LYS A 101 -14.71 -8.07 18.08
CA LYS A 101 -15.99 -8.76 18.16
C LYS A 101 -16.09 -9.72 16.98
N ASP A 102 -15.71 -10.95 17.27
CA ASP A 102 -16.37 -12.18 16.85
C ASP A 102 -17.52 -12.03 15.85
N ILE A 103 -17.34 -12.66 14.68
CA ILE A 103 -18.42 -13.43 14.07
C ILE A 103 -17.83 -14.77 13.61
N PRO A 104 -18.39 -15.91 14.02
CA PRO A 104 -17.88 -17.24 13.71
C PRO A 104 -18.24 -17.62 12.27
N SER A 105 -17.26 -18.10 11.51
CA SER A 105 -17.53 -18.88 10.30
C SER A 105 -17.56 -20.35 10.70
N GLU A 106 -18.73 -20.78 11.16
CA GLU A 106 -19.04 -22.19 11.34
C GLU A 106 -19.51 -22.75 9.98
N THR A 107 -19.04 -23.96 9.67
CA THR A 107 -19.63 -24.89 8.70
C THR A 107 -19.50 -24.50 7.22
N VAL A 108 -18.64 -25.20 6.47
CA VAL A 108 -19.09 -26.38 5.71
C VAL A 108 -17.92 -27.36 5.48
N THR A 109 -17.96 -28.51 6.16
CA THR A 109 -17.45 -29.77 5.61
C THR A 109 -18.62 -30.44 4.91
N PRO A 110 -18.44 -30.94 3.68
CA PRO A 110 -18.55 -32.38 3.51
C PRO A 110 -17.46 -32.96 2.59
N LYS A 111 -16.66 -33.88 3.17
CA LYS A 111 -16.14 -35.07 2.47
C LYS A 111 -17.36 -35.95 2.11
N PRO A 112 -17.40 -36.75 1.03
CA PRO A 112 -16.54 -37.95 0.89
C PRO A 112 -16.08 -38.29 -0.57
N THR A 113 -14.87 -38.83 -0.77
CA THR A 113 -14.56 -40.21 -1.32
C THR A 113 -14.81 -40.36 -2.84
N VAL A 114 -13.91 -40.82 -3.73
CA VAL A 114 -13.13 -42.09 -3.78
C VAL A 114 -11.93 -41.98 -4.77
N THR A 115 -10.82 -42.68 -4.47
CA THR A 115 -9.86 -43.43 -5.34
C THR A 115 -9.54 -42.89 -6.75
N SER A 116 -8.29 -42.65 -7.12
CA SER A 116 -7.34 -43.71 -7.49
C SER A 116 -5.94 -43.13 -7.72
N ALA A 117 -4.92 -43.80 -7.17
CA ALA A 117 -3.51 -43.63 -7.51
C ALA A 117 -3.12 -44.64 -8.62
N PRO A 118 -1.86 -44.71 -9.11
CA PRO A 118 -0.74 -43.76 -9.10
C PRO A 118 -0.07 -43.59 -10.49
N VAL A 119 0.75 -42.55 -10.72
CA VAL A 119 2.00 -42.71 -11.49
C VAL A 119 3.06 -41.73 -11.00
N HIS A 120 4.25 -42.29 -10.77
CA HIS A 120 5.50 -41.63 -10.43
C HIS A 120 5.85 -40.46 -11.36
N ALA A 121 6.33 -39.37 -10.77
CA ALA A 121 7.37 -38.55 -11.37
C ALA A 121 8.42 -38.27 -10.29
N THR A 122 9.56 -38.95 -10.44
CA THR A 122 10.78 -38.83 -9.65
C THR A 122 11.38 -37.43 -9.75
N ALA A 123 11.46 -36.71 -8.63
CA ALA A 123 12.50 -35.71 -8.41
C ALA A 123 13.28 -36.16 -7.18
N ARG A 124 14.41 -36.83 -7.45
CA ARG A 124 15.43 -37.11 -6.44
C ARG A 124 16.03 -35.74 -6.07
N PHE A 125 15.84 -35.31 -4.83
CA PHE A 125 16.65 -34.24 -4.28
C PHE A 125 17.91 -34.91 -3.72
N ASP A 126 19.02 -34.65 -4.39
CA ASP A 126 20.35 -35.03 -3.95
C ASP A 126 20.58 -34.50 -2.53
N ASP A 127 20.92 -35.48 -1.68
CA ASP A 127 21.56 -35.32 -0.38
C ASP A 127 22.78 -34.39 -0.51
N ASN A 128 23.00 -33.54 0.50
CA ASN A 128 24.16 -32.65 0.67
C ASN A 128 24.01 -31.18 0.20
N THR A 129 23.00 -30.48 0.72
CA THR A 129 23.18 -29.04 1.01
C THR A 129 22.89 -28.81 2.48
N GLU A 130 23.92 -28.46 3.25
CA GLU A 130 23.83 -28.05 4.64
C GLU A 130 22.90 -26.83 4.74
N VAL A 131 21.63 -27.05 5.04
CA VAL A 131 20.64 -26.00 5.23
C VAL A 131 20.97 -25.31 6.55
N LYS A 132 21.74 -24.22 6.49
CA LYS A 132 21.97 -23.35 7.64
C LYS A 132 20.69 -22.60 7.96
N ILE A 133 19.82 -23.22 8.75
CA ILE A 133 18.62 -22.58 9.29
C ILE A 133 19.06 -21.41 10.16
N SER A 134 18.61 -20.20 9.82
CA SER A 134 18.91 -18.98 10.56
C SER A 134 18.27 -19.02 11.96
N PRO A 135 18.82 -18.33 12.98
CA PRO A 135 18.33 -18.41 14.36
C PRO A 135 16.84 -18.05 14.51
N TYR A 136 16.34 -17.13 13.68
CA TYR A 136 14.94 -16.70 13.69
C TYR A 136 14.01 -17.80 13.14
N ALA A 137 14.41 -18.49 12.07
CA ALA A 137 13.66 -19.60 11.51
C ALA A 137 13.60 -20.80 12.46
N ARG A 138 14.68 -21.02 13.24
CA ARG A 138 14.72 -22.05 14.29
C ARG A 138 13.72 -21.78 15.41
N GLY A 139 13.57 -20.52 15.83
CA GLY A 139 12.59 -20.11 16.84
C GLY A 139 11.14 -20.33 16.38
N LEU A 140 10.83 -19.96 15.13
CA LEU A 140 9.50 -20.18 14.54
C LEU A 140 9.18 -21.68 14.35
N ALA A 141 10.17 -22.48 13.95
CA ALA A 141 9.99 -23.93 13.78
C ALA A 141 9.64 -24.61 15.10
N GLN A 142 10.30 -24.23 16.20
CA GLN A 142 9.99 -24.75 17.54
C GLN A 142 8.60 -24.36 18.05
N ASP A 143 8.15 -23.13 17.79
CA ASP A 143 6.80 -22.67 18.15
C ASP A 143 5.71 -23.46 17.41
N LEU A 144 5.98 -23.81 16.15
CA LEU A 144 5.08 -24.57 15.30
C LEU A 144 5.23 -26.10 15.45
N GLY A 145 6.12 -26.57 16.34
CA GLY A 145 6.39 -28.00 16.55
C GLY A 145 7.01 -28.71 15.35
N ILE A 146 7.68 -27.97 14.47
CA ILE A 146 8.36 -28.49 13.28
C ILE A 146 9.83 -28.68 13.63
N ASP A 147 10.35 -29.90 13.51
CA ASP A 147 11.74 -30.20 13.82
C ASP A 147 12.69 -29.68 12.72
N PRO A 148 13.62 -28.76 13.03
CA PRO A 148 14.57 -28.23 12.06
C PRO A 148 15.87 -29.06 12.09
N THR A 149 15.84 -30.26 11.50
CA THR A 149 17.03 -31.08 11.19
C THR A 149 17.60 -30.72 9.83
#